data_AF-A0A5C6B2H4-F1
#
_entry.id   AF-A0A5C6B2H4-F1
#
_cell.length_a   1.000
_cell.length_b   1.000
_cell.length_c   1.000
_cell.angle_alpha   90.00
_cell.angle_beta   90.00
_cell.angle_gamma   90.00
#
_symmetry.space_group_name_H-M   'P 1'
#
loop_
_entity.id
_entity.type
_entity.pdbx_description
1 polymer ?
#
loop_
_entity_poly.entity_id
_entity_poly.type
_entity_poly.pdbx_seq_one_letter_code
_entity_poly.pdbx_strand_id
1 'polypeptide(L)'
;MLMRPRFFTCSLPATILCLGMLLIPVLPRHASAQGLLAPAPATPDPVDTRNSDLLEKADPLVDQLNDRAALGGTDLAVAIASLVRIGEWPAALRWLAKVDGVQDQNQLAQMAKVIGPNVLLKLSSRRELGDAERSTIKKLFDAAKSSAEDKGKIAAAITDIASPSVDKRLAAIRTLLQGGNASVAALAAAAAKNQSPEARDEILRTLLAIDPRGINAIEQLAMYGPPAARENALLSLIRLGASESQSHCVSALYAQEATNRERQIAADALREAGVSVGRQQAVTFLLHELERLSGIAEQTPNDPQQTMLWSLAENRTEVVVQRCQQMLAAYRDVYDAAARLNRLGGLPIDVARRALLGELSYQVVIDADWGMPDQIAAISAKYPENTSAAELLTGLAMANAQQNVPVAVGMLRLLSNPAGGLSPDELLRADGASMTPLVQSVQNPIPRVRYEAGEVIAGLDDSLPYAGSSYVRQCWAEMSRLGDRPVAILVETRPDVILQQSSILAQMGFRTEPVQSVRELEREVALGGDLRMILAKTELWDMPPVELIDRVRRLPEGRRLPVVFYGQEFDGIDTGRWDAESILVEMPATPSAFAEIRSRISTLQRLPDLTVLDRQHYRQVATEAIKASAK
;
A
#
# COMPACT_ATOMS: atom_id res chain seq x y z
N MET A 1 43.59 -15.73 -1.62
CA MET A 1 43.23 -14.45 -0.97
C MET A 1 41.71 -14.42 -0.90
N LEU A 2 41.15 -14.75 0.26
CA LEU A 2 39.74 -15.16 0.44
C LEU A 2 38.83 -13.93 0.56
N MET A 3 37.95 -13.72 -0.44
CA MET A 3 36.86 -12.74 -0.37
C MET A 3 35.70 -13.31 0.46
N ARG A 4 35.29 -12.56 1.50
CA ARG A 4 34.09 -12.80 2.30
C ARG A 4 32.84 -12.32 1.55
N PRO A 5 31.69 -12.99 1.65
CA PRO A 5 30.42 -12.46 1.13
C PRO A 5 29.93 -11.32 2.03
N ARG A 6 29.60 -10.17 1.43
CA ARG A 6 28.92 -9.06 2.11
C ARG A 6 27.41 -9.35 2.15
N PHE A 7 26.85 -9.28 3.34
CA PHE A 7 25.44 -9.54 3.63
C PHE A 7 24.58 -8.31 3.31
N PHE A 8 23.45 -8.53 2.64
CA PHE A 8 22.39 -7.55 2.42
C PHE A 8 21.57 -7.38 3.71
N THR A 9 21.68 -6.21 4.32
CA THR A 9 20.78 -5.72 5.37
C THR A 9 19.87 -4.67 4.74
N CYS A 10 18.58 -4.98 4.57
CA CYS A 10 17.55 -3.93 4.46
C CYS A 10 17.33 -3.41 5.88
N SER A 11 18.11 -2.41 6.30
CA SER A 11 17.77 -1.63 7.49
C SER A 11 16.70 -0.62 7.11
N LEU A 12 15.44 -0.90 7.43
CA LEU A 12 14.45 0.17 7.64
C LEU A 12 14.96 1.03 8.81
N PRO A 13 15.17 2.34 8.66
CA PRO A 13 15.45 3.17 9.81
C PRO A 13 14.19 3.24 10.69
N ALA A 14 14.25 2.60 11.85
CA ALA A 14 13.30 2.80 12.94
C ALA A 14 13.54 4.19 13.55
N THR A 15 13.08 5.25 12.86
CA THR A 15 13.09 6.60 13.40
C THR A 15 11.87 6.77 14.30
N ILE A 16 12.04 6.44 15.58
CA ILE A 16 11.16 6.84 16.67
C ILE A 16 11.27 8.37 16.80
N LEU A 17 10.26 9.10 16.34
CA LEU A 17 10.14 10.53 16.59
C LEU A 17 9.26 10.74 17.81
N CYS A 18 9.90 10.94 18.96
CA CYS A 18 9.32 11.60 20.12
C CYS A 18 8.96 13.03 19.75
N LEU A 19 7.68 13.32 19.48
CA LEU A 19 7.19 14.69 19.43
C LEU A 19 6.65 15.08 20.82
N GLY A 20 7.35 16.02 21.44
CA GLY A 20 7.04 16.54 22.75
C GLY A 20 5.71 17.27 22.81
N MET A 21 5.10 17.19 23.99
CA MET A 21 3.99 18.02 24.45
C MET A 21 4.29 19.51 24.20
N LEU A 22 3.41 20.17 23.46
CA LEU A 22 3.28 21.62 23.45
C LEU A 22 1.85 21.97 23.86
N LEU A 23 1.75 22.50 25.09
CA LEU A 23 0.57 23.09 25.71
C LEU A 23 0.02 24.23 24.84
N ILE A 24 -1.25 24.14 24.45
CA ILE A 24 -2.04 25.28 23.94
C ILE A 24 -3.02 25.69 25.06
N PRO A 25 -3.01 26.95 25.54
CA PRO A 25 -3.98 27.41 26.52
C PRO A 25 -5.31 27.71 25.83
N VAL A 26 -6.39 27.11 26.32
CA VAL A 26 -7.77 27.43 25.94
C VAL A 26 -8.18 28.73 26.64
N LEU A 27 -8.35 29.81 25.88
CA LEU A 27 -8.99 31.05 26.32
C LEU A 27 -10.53 30.88 26.41
N PRO A 28 -11.20 31.55 27.35
CA PRO A 28 -12.64 31.43 27.54
C PRO A 28 -13.42 32.26 26.50
N ARG A 29 -14.45 31.66 25.88
CA ARG A 29 -15.42 32.40 25.08
C ARG A 29 -16.40 33.14 25.99
N HIS A 30 -16.38 34.46 25.89
CA HIS A 30 -17.46 35.34 26.35
C HIS A 30 -18.73 35.07 25.53
N ALA A 31 -19.82 34.70 26.21
CA ALA A 31 -21.17 34.70 25.64
C ALA A 31 -21.81 36.07 25.93
N SER A 32 -22.13 36.80 24.86
CA SER A 32 -22.85 38.06 24.89
C SER A 32 -24.33 37.83 25.19
N ALA A 33 -24.86 38.65 26.10
CA ALA A 33 -26.24 38.70 26.51
C ALA A 33 -27.10 39.53 25.54
N GLN A 34 -28.25 38.97 25.14
CA GLN A 34 -29.49 39.65 24.76
C GLN A 34 -30.61 38.66 25.15
N GLY A 35 -31.66 38.97 25.90
CA GLY A 35 -32.27 40.24 26.27
C GLY A 35 -33.75 40.20 25.91
N LEU A 36 -34.58 39.78 26.87
CA LEU A 36 -36.02 40.08 27.05
C LEU A 36 -37.07 39.40 26.13
N LEU A 37 -37.88 38.51 26.73
CA LEU A 37 -39.25 38.83 27.21
C LEU A 37 -39.84 37.61 27.93
N ALA A 38 -40.26 37.82 29.18
CA ALA A 38 -40.91 36.85 30.04
C ALA A 38 -42.44 36.92 29.92
N PRO A 39 -43.14 35.78 30.05
CA PRO A 39 -44.45 35.75 30.69
C PRO A 39 -44.36 35.10 32.08
N ALA A 40 -45.29 35.52 32.93
CA ALA A 40 -45.40 35.29 34.37
C ALA A 40 -45.34 33.82 34.84
N PRO A 41 -44.96 33.56 36.11
CA PRO A 41 -44.87 32.21 36.64
C PRO A 41 -46.27 31.62 36.85
N ALA A 42 -46.58 30.54 36.13
CA ALA A 42 -47.63 29.63 36.55
C ALA A 42 -47.14 28.89 37.80
N THR A 43 -47.90 28.99 38.88
CA THR A 43 -47.77 28.17 40.08
C THR A 43 -47.68 26.69 39.68
N PRO A 44 -46.66 25.94 40.11
CA PRO A 44 -46.63 24.51 39.90
C PRO A 44 -47.73 23.87 40.76
N ASP A 45 -48.66 23.19 40.10
CA ASP A 45 -49.48 22.18 40.76
C ASP A 45 -48.57 21.18 41.47
N PRO A 46 -48.95 20.68 42.66
CA PRO A 46 -48.18 19.68 43.36
C PRO A 46 -48.15 18.41 42.50
N VAL A 47 -47.04 18.20 41.78
CA VAL A 47 -46.76 16.92 41.15
C VAL A 47 -46.73 15.89 42.26
N ASP A 48 -47.70 15.01 42.16
CA ASP A 48 -48.00 13.90 43.04
C ASP A 48 -46.75 13.04 43.28
N THR A 49 -46.01 13.34 44.35
CA THR A 49 -44.89 12.54 44.88
C THR A 49 -45.37 11.24 45.53
N ARG A 50 -46.43 10.62 45.00
CA ARG A 50 -47.02 9.37 45.49
C ARG A 50 -46.84 8.19 44.55
N ASN A 51 -45.93 8.29 43.59
CA ASN A 51 -45.50 7.15 42.77
C ASN A 51 -43.97 6.96 42.70
N SER A 52 -43.17 7.65 43.54
CA SER A 52 -41.71 7.46 43.62
C SER A 52 -41.25 6.47 44.70
N ASP A 53 -42.18 5.85 45.44
CA ASP A 53 -41.90 4.89 46.52
C ASP A 53 -42.37 3.45 46.21
N LEU A 54 -42.57 3.12 44.93
CA LEU A 54 -42.27 1.76 44.52
C LEU A 54 -40.76 1.69 44.41
N LEU A 55 -40.13 1.32 45.53
CA LEU A 55 -38.78 0.76 45.59
C LEU A 55 -38.53 0.01 44.28
N GLU A 56 -37.73 0.62 43.41
CA GLU A 56 -37.11 -0.06 42.29
C GLU A 56 -36.29 -1.16 42.96
N LYS A 57 -36.93 -2.31 43.20
CA LYS A 57 -36.28 -3.47 43.81
C LYS A 57 -35.16 -3.77 42.85
N ALA A 58 -33.93 -3.46 43.28
CA ALA A 58 -32.72 -3.83 42.57
C ALA A 58 -32.91 -5.27 42.11
N ASP A 59 -32.76 -5.50 40.81
CA ASP A 59 -32.94 -6.82 40.24
C ASP A 59 -32.04 -7.78 41.04
N PRO A 60 -32.59 -8.81 41.72
CA PRO A 60 -31.80 -9.70 42.57
C PRO A 60 -30.67 -10.39 41.80
N LEU A 61 -30.80 -10.52 40.46
CA LEU A 61 -29.73 -11.00 39.61
C LEU A 61 -28.55 -10.02 39.54
N VAL A 62 -28.82 -8.71 39.47
CA VAL A 62 -27.78 -7.67 39.43
C VAL A 62 -27.02 -7.62 40.74
N ASP A 63 -27.71 -7.76 41.88
CA ASP A 63 -27.08 -7.82 43.20
C ASP A 63 -26.18 -9.06 43.33
N GLN A 64 -26.67 -10.23 42.91
CA GLN A 64 -25.86 -11.45 42.90
C GLN A 64 -24.62 -11.32 42.01
N LEU A 65 -24.73 -10.65 40.85
CA LEU A 65 -23.60 -10.40 39.96
C LEU A 65 -22.63 -9.36 40.54
N ASN A 66 -23.11 -8.37 41.29
CA ASN A 66 -22.28 -7.41 42.00
C ASN A 66 -21.48 -8.09 43.13
N ASP A 67 -22.12 -8.96 43.91
CA ASP A 67 -21.46 -9.75 44.95
C ASP A 67 -20.39 -10.66 44.35
N ARG A 68 -20.72 -11.32 43.23
CA ARG A 68 -19.77 -12.13 42.49
C ARG A 68 -18.58 -11.31 41.98
N ALA A 69 -18.84 -10.12 41.45
CA ALA A 69 -17.78 -9.24 40.96
C ALA A 69 -16.82 -8.79 42.07
N ALA A 70 -17.31 -8.65 43.31
CA ALA A 70 -16.53 -8.28 44.47
C ALA A 70 -15.47 -9.34 44.86
N LEU A 71 -15.66 -10.60 44.47
CA LEU A 71 -14.69 -11.68 44.68
C LEU A 71 -13.41 -11.52 43.85
N GLY A 72 -13.43 -10.69 42.79
CA GLY A 72 -12.27 -10.39 41.95
C GLY A 72 -11.92 -11.48 40.93
N GLY A 73 -10.76 -11.34 40.28
CA GLY A 73 -10.20 -12.33 39.34
C GLY A 73 -11.16 -12.78 38.22
N THR A 74 -11.34 -14.08 38.07
CA THR A 74 -12.23 -14.66 37.05
C THR A 74 -13.71 -14.39 37.35
N ASP A 75 -14.10 -14.28 38.61
CA ASP A 75 -15.50 -13.99 38.98
C ASP A 75 -15.91 -12.57 38.62
N LEU A 76 -14.97 -11.61 38.72
CA LEU A 76 -15.13 -10.26 38.15
C LEU A 76 -15.40 -10.31 36.65
N ALA A 77 -14.64 -11.12 35.91
CA ALA A 77 -14.84 -11.28 34.46
C ALA A 77 -16.19 -11.93 34.11
N VAL A 78 -16.61 -12.97 34.85
CA VAL A 78 -17.93 -13.61 34.65
C VAL A 78 -19.05 -12.61 34.93
N ALA A 79 -18.94 -11.82 35.99
CA ALA A 79 -19.93 -10.81 36.35
C ALA A 79 -20.04 -9.72 35.26
N ILE A 80 -18.92 -9.17 34.79
CA ILE A 80 -18.89 -8.20 33.69
C ILE A 80 -19.56 -8.80 32.43
N ALA A 81 -19.22 -10.04 32.07
CA ALA A 81 -19.80 -10.69 30.90
C ALA A 81 -21.32 -10.84 31.01
N SER A 82 -21.80 -11.19 32.21
CA SER A 82 -23.21 -11.45 32.48
C SER A 82 -24.02 -10.16 32.52
N LEU A 83 -23.50 -9.11 33.19
CA LEU A 83 -24.09 -7.76 33.24
C LEU A 83 -24.26 -7.18 31.82
N VAL A 84 -23.25 -7.36 30.95
CA VAL A 84 -23.34 -6.92 29.55
C VAL A 84 -24.41 -7.69 28.76
N ARG A 85 -24.60 -9.00 29.03
CA ARG A 85 -25.61 -9.81 28.34
C ARG A 85 -27.03 -9.43 28.73
N ILE A 86 -27.27 -9.06 29.98
CA ILE A 86 -28.59 -8.62 30.46
C ILE A 86 -28.86 -7.14 30.19
N GLY A 87 -27.87 -6.38 29.71
CA GLY A 87 -28.03 -4.98 29.35
C GLY A 87 -27.78 -3.98 30.49
N GLU A 88 -27.22 -4.44 31.60
CA GLU A 88 -26.92 -3.63 32.79
C GLU A 88 -25.58 -2.92 32.66
N TRP A 89 -25.54 -1.95 31.74
CA TRP A 89 -24.31 -1.24 31.35
C TRP A 89 -23.66 -0.44 32.47
N PRO A 90 -24.38 0.35 33.29
CA PRO A 90 -23.75 1.14 34.35
C PRO A 90 -23.01 0.25 35.36
N ALA A 91 -23.58 -0.90 35.72
CA ALA A 91 -22.95 -1.87 36.59
C ALA A 91 -21.72 -2.51 35.92
N ALA A 92 -21.81 -2.89 34.64
CA ALA A 92 -20.67 -3.45 33.90
C ALA A 92 -19.50 -2.46 33.82
N LEU A 93 -19.75 -1.19 33.53
CA LEU A 93 -18.72 -0.14 33.42
C LEU A 93 -18.05 0.14 34.78
N ARG A 94 -18.83 0.17 35.86
CA ARG A 94 -18.31 0.31 37.23
C ARG A 94 -17.32 -0.80 37.58
N TRP A 95 -17.61 -2.04 37.18
CA TRP A 95 -16.73 -3.18 37.44
C TRP A 95 -15.55 -3.25 36.48
N LEU A 96 -15.74 -2.82 35.23
CA LEU A 96 -14.67 -2.67 34.25
C LEU A 96 -13.59 -1.70 34.75
N ALA A 97 -13.97 -0.59 35.41
CA ALA A 97 -13.00 0.35 35.99
C ALA A 97 -12.07 -0.31 37.04
N LYS A 98 -12.52 -1.37 37.73
CA LYS A 98 -11.68 -2.11 38.69
C LYS A 98 -10.67 -3.03 38.00
N VAL A 99 -10.90 -3.39 36.73
CA VAL A 99 -9.96 -4.20 35.94
C VAL A 99 -8.68 -3.42 35.63
N ASP A 100 -8.76 -2.09 35.55
CA ASP A 100 -7.61 -1.23 35.27
C ASP A 100 -6.47 -1.37 36.30
N GLY A 101 -6.80 -1.74 37.54
CA GLY A 101 -5.85 -1.99 38.62
C GLY A 101 -5.10 -3.32 38.52
N VAL A 102 -5.50 -4.23 37.63
CA VAL A 102 -4.85 -5.55 37.48
C VAL A 102 -3.59 -5.40 36.63
N GLN A 103 -2.43 -5.70 37.22
CA GLN A 103 -1.13 -5.60 36.54
C GLN A 103 -0.66 -6.91 35.91
N ASP A 104 -1.16 -8.06 36.38
CA ASP A 104 -0.78 -9.37 35.85
C ASP A 104 -1.41 -9.62 34.47
N GLN A 105 -0.56 -9.70 33.45
CA GLN A 105 -0.94 -9.98 32.07
C GLN A 105 -1.64 -11.32 31.90
N ASN A 106 -1.25 -12.34 32.68
CA ASN A 106 -1.91 -13.66 32.62
C ASN A 106 -3.32 -13.60 33.17
N GLN A 107 -3.51 -12.87 34.28
CA GLN A 107 -4.83 -12.63 34.85
C GLN A 107 -5.72 -11.82 33.90
N LEU A 108 -5.19 -10.75 33.30
CA LEU A 108 -5.91 -9.97 32.27
C LEU A 108 -6.32 -10.82 31.07
N ALA A 109 -5.43 -11.68 30.56
CA ALA A 109 -5.73 -12.58 29.46
C ALA A 109 -6.82 -13.61 29.82
N GLN A 110 -6.79 -14.16 31.04
CA GLN A 110 -7.84 -15.05 31.55
C GLN A 110 -9.18 -14.32 31.67
N MET A 111 -9.18 -13.10 32.21
CA MET A 111 -10.37 -12.27 32.31
C MET A 111 -10.96 -11.97 30.93
N ALA A 112 -10.12 -11.55 29.97
CA ALA A 112 -10.54 -11.31 28.60
C ALA A 112 -11.12 -12.55 27.93
N LYS A 113 -10.52 -13.74 28.17
CA LYS A 113 -11.05 -15.03 27.69
C LYS A 113 -12.43 -15.35 28.27
N VAL A 114 -12.64 -15.10 29.56
CA VAL A 114 -13.91 -15.32 30.25
C VAL A 114 -15.00 -14.35 29.77
N ILE A 115 -14.65 -13.07 29.60
CA ILE A 115 -15.57 -12.06 29.06
C ILE A 115 -15.97 -12.41 27.62
N GLY A 116 -14.99 -12.79 26.82
CA GLY A 116 -15.15 -13.20 25.43
C GLY A 116 -15.13 -12.02 24.45
N PRO A 117 -14.64 -12.25 23.22
CA PRO A 117 -14.40 -11.20 22.23
C PRO A 117 -15.69 -10.48 21.82
N ASN A 118 -16.82 -11.19 21.70
CA ASN A 118 -18.10 -10.60 21.33
C ASN A 118 -18.60 -9.57 22.37
N VAL A 119 -18.36 -9.85 23.65
CA VAL A 119 -18.76 -8.96 24.74
C VAL A 119 -17.84 -7.75 24.80
N LEU A 120 -16.53 -7.95 24.68
CA LEU A 120 -15.56 -6.85 24.61
C LEU A 120 -15.82 -5.94 23.40
N LEU A 121 -16.17 -6.50 22.25
CA LEU A 121 -16.52 -5.74 21.06
C LEU A 121 -17.79 -4.91 21.29
N LYS A 122 -18.85 -5.53 21.85
CA LYS A 122 -20.09 -4.85 22.24
C LYS A 122 -19.86 -3.73 23.24
N LEU A 123 -18.94 -3.91 24.18
CA LEU A 123 -18.52 -2.85 25.10
C LEU A 123 -17.86 -1.73 24.31
N SER A 124 -16.84 -2.04 23.50
CA SER A 124 -16.04 -1.05 22.77
C SER A 124 -16.82 -0.16 21.79
N SER A 125 -17.96 -0.62 21.27
CA SER A 125 -18.79 0.13 20.33
C SER A 125 -19.76 1.12 21.00
N ARG A 126 -19.82 1.16 22.34
CA ARG A 126 -20.72 2.05 23.07
C ARG A 126 -20.24 3.50 23.05
N ARG A 127 -21.19 4.42 22.84
CA ARG A 127 -20.93 5.87 22.85
C ARG A 127 -20.70 6.41 24.25
N GLU A 128 -21.27 5.80 25.29
CA GLU A 128 -21.13 6.25 26.69
C GLU A 128 -19.79 5.88 27.34
N LEU A 129 -18.87 5.23 26.63
CA LEU A 129 -17.55 4.88 27.15
C LEU A 129 -16.63 6.12 27.26
N GLY A 130 -16.15 6.38 28.48
CA GLY A 130 -15.04 7.30 28.74
C GLY A 130 -13.68 6.74 28.28
N ASP A 131 -12.64 7.58 28.34
CA ASP A 131 -11.29 7.23 27.88
C ASP A 131 -10.64 6.14 28.75
N ALA A 132 -10.95 6.12 30.06
CA ALA A 132 -10.42 5.14 31.01
C ALA A 132 -10.95 3.73 30.71
N GLU A 133 -12.25 3.60 30.42
CA GLU A 133 -12.88 2.33 30.09
C GLU A 133 -12.40 1.82 28.72
N ARG A 134 -12.26 2.72 27.73
CA ARG A 134 -11.66 2.39 26.42
C ARG A 134 -10.23 1.85 26.57
N SER A 135 -9.42 2.50 27.41
CA SER A 135 -8.07 2.06 27.74
C SER A 135 -8.07 0.68 28.40
N THR A 136 -8.99 0.43 29.35
CA THR A 136 -9.11 -0.86 30.03
C THR A 136 -9.53 -1.99 29.08
N ILE A 137 -10.49 -1.74 28.19
CA ILE A 137 -10.91 -2.70 27.15
C ILE A 137 -9.73 -2.99 26.22
N LYS A 138 -8.97 -1.96 25.82
CA LYS A 138 -7.76 -2.13 25.02
C LYS A 138 -6.72 -2.99 25.74
N LYS A 139 -6.45 -2.75 27.03
CA LYS A 139 -5.56 -3.59 27.86
C LYS A 139 -6.00 -5.05 27.87
N LEU A 140 -7.30 -5.33 27.99
CA LEU A 140 -7.84 -6.70 27.93
C LEU A 140 -7.64 -7.34 26.56
N PHE A 141 -7.87 -6.60 25.47
CA PHE A 141 -7.59 -7.08 24.11
C PHE A 141 -6.10 -7.37 23.90
N ASP A 142 -5.23 -6.47 24.33
CA ASP A 142 -3.77 -6.58 24.18
C ASP A 142 -3.23 -7.77 25.00
N ALA A 143 -3.73 -7.98 26.23
CA ALA A 143 -3.37 -9.12 27.06
C ALA A 143 -3.85 -10.46 26.46
N ALA A 144 -5.09 -10.51 25.98
CA ALA A 144 -5.63 -11.68 25.29
C ALA A 144 -4.82 -12.03 24.04
N LYS A 145 -4.50 -11.02 23.23
CA LYS A 145 -3.67 -11.16 22.03
C LYS A 145 -2.27 -11.67 22.39
N SER A 146 -1.59 -11.03 23.34
CA SER A 146 -0.24 -11.43 23.76
C SER A 146 -0.19 -12.87 24.29
N SER A 147 -1.22 -13.29 25.04
CA SER A 147 -1.32 -14.66 25.57
C SER A 147 -1.58 -15.70 24.48
N ALA A 148 -2.32 -15.34 23.43
CA ALA A 148 -2.61 -16.18 22.28
C ALA A 148 -1.43 -16.26 21.29
N GLU A 149 -0.69 -15.17 21.12
CA GLU A 149 0.51 -15.07 20.26
C GLU A 149 1.81 -15.49 20.98
N ASP A 150 1.70 -16.09 22.18
CA ASP A 150 2.86 -16.55 22.95
C ASP A 150 3.66 -17.61 22.19
N LYS A 151 4.92 -17.28 21.85
CA LYS A 151 5.80 -18.13 21.04
C LYS A 151 6.02 -19.51 21.68
N GLY A 152 6.10 -19.59 23.01
CA GLY A 152 6.32 -20.84 23.74
C GLY A 152 5.13 -21.79 23.63
N LYS A 153 3.91 -21.28 23.86
CA LYS A 153 2.67 -22.04 23.71
C LYS A 153 2.45 -22.51 22.28
N ILE A 154 2.70 -21.64 21.30
CA ILE A 154 2.58 -21.98 19.88
C ILE A 154 3.59 -23.09 19.51
N ALA A 155 4.86 -22.97 19.92
CA ALA A 155 5.88 -23.98 19.64
C ALA A 155 5.56 -25.34 20.29
N ALA A 156 5.07 -25.34 21.53
CA ALA A 156 4.60 -26.54 22.21
C ALA A 156 3.42 -27.17 21.47
N ALA A 157 2.43 -26.36 21.07
CA ALA A 157 1.29 -26.82 20.30
C ALA A 157 1.70 -27.44 18.95
N ILE A 158 2.65 -26.83 18.21
CA ILE A 158 3.18 -27.41 16.97
C ILE A 158 3.77 -28.80 17.19
N THR A 159 4.49 -29.00 18.29
CA THR A 159 5.05 -30.31 18.64
C THR A 159 3.94 -31.33 18.94
N ASP A 160 2.88 -30.89 19.61
CA ASP A 160 1.74 -31.74 20.00
C ASP A 160 0.76 -32.05 18.84
N ILE A 161 0.80 -31.33 17.71
CA ILE A 161 -0.04 -31.65 16.53
C ILE A 161 0.28 -33.05 16.00
N ALA A 162 1.55 -33.47 16.02
CA ALA A 162 1.97 -34.79 15.57
C ALA A 162 1.81 -35.88 16.66
N SER A 163 1.24 -35.53 17.83
CA SER A 163 1.06 -36.47 18.93
C SER A 163 0.11 -37.61 18.55
N PRO A 164 0.36 -38.85 18.99
CA PRO A 164 -0.60 -39.95 18.79
C PRO A 164 -1.91 -39.74 19.58
N SER A 165 -1.90 -38.93 20.63
CA SER A 165 -3.09 -38.65 21.46
C SER A 165 -4.02 -37.64 20.78
N VAL A 166 -5.26 -38.06 20.53
CA VAL A 166 -6.33 -37.22 19.94
C VAL A 166 -6.57 -35.96 20.77
N ASP A 167 -6.62 -36.09 22.10
CA ASP A 167 -6.89 -34.95 23.00
C ASP A 167 -5.77 -33.91 22.95
N LYS A 168 -4.51 -34.36 22.92
CA LYS A 168 -3.36 -33.45 22.76
C LYS A 168 -3.39 -32.74 21.41
N ARG A 169 -3.69 -33.46 20.32
CA ARG A 169 -3.82 -32.85 18.99
C ARG A 169 -4.94 -31.81 18.94
N LEU A 170 -6.12 -32.13 19.46
CA LEU A 170 -7.25 -31.20 19.49
C LEU A 170 -6.96 -29.97 20.35
N ALA A 171 -6.29 -30.14 21.49
CA ALA A 171 -5.84 -29.03 22.32
C ALA A 171 -4.82 -28.13 21.58
N ALA A 172 -3.84 -28.74 20.90
CA ALA A 172 -2.85 -28.04 20.09
C ALA A 172 -3.48 -27.24 18.95
N ILE A 173 -4.38 -27.85 18.18
CA ILE A 173 -5.10 -27.17 17.08
C ILE A 173 -5.89 -25.97 17.60
N ARG A 174 -6.57 -26.09 18.74
CA ARG A 174 -7.30 -24.96 19.36
C ARG A 174 -6.36 -23.82 19.78
N THR A 175 -5.21 -24.15 20.36
CA THR A 175 -4.19 -23.15 20.71
C THR A 175 -3.67 -22.44 19.47
N LEU A 176 -3.44 -23.17 18.37
CA LEU A 176 -2.94 -22.59 17.13
C LEU A 176 -3.98 -21.72 16.43
N LEU A 177 -5.24 -22.14 16.39
CA LEU A 177 -6.35 -21.32 15.89
C LEU A 177 -6.49 -20.01 16.67
N GLN A 178 -6.25 -20.03 17.99
CA GLN A 178 -6.29 -18.82 18.82
C GLN A 178 -5.12 -17.87 18.51
N GLY A 179 -3.94 -18.38 18.18
CA GLY A 179 -2.77 -17.54 17.86
C GLY A 179 -2.80 -16.86 16.49
N GLY A 180 -3.74 -17.22 15.61
CA GLY A 180 -3.96 -16.55 14.32
C GLY A 180 -2.69 -16.45 13.47
N ASN A 181 -2.32 -15.22 13.06
CA ASN A 181 -1.18 -14.99 12.18
C ASN A 181 0.18 -15.40 12.81
N ALA A 182 0.33 -15.30 14.13
CA ALA A 182 1.54 -15.75 14.81
C ALA A 182 1.71 -17.28 14.68
N SER A 183 0.59 -18.01 14.76
CA SER A 183 0.56 -19.45 14.50
C SER A 183 0.88 -19.77 13.04
N VAL A 184 0.35 -19.01 12.07
CA VAL A 184 0.67 -19.20 10.65
C VAL A 184 2.17 -19.02 10.39
N ALA A 185 2.78 -17.96 10.91
CA ALA A 185 4.23 -17.73 10.80
C ALA A 185 5.04 -18.89 11.40
N ALA A 186 4.66 -19.35 12.60
CA ALA A 186 5.35 -20.44 13.28
C ALA A 186 5.15 -21.79 12.59
N LEU A 187 3.95 -22.07 12.07
CA LEU A 187 3.65 -23.28 11.30
C LEU A 187 4.41 -23.29 9.97
N ALA A 188 4.49 -22.17 9.25
CA ALA A 188 5.29 -22.06 8.03
C ALA A 188 6.78 -22.32 8.30
N ALA A 189 7.32 -21.69 9.35
CA ALA A 189 8.70 -21.93 9.78
C ALA A 189 8.93 -23.38 10.23
N ALA A 190 7.94 -24.02 10.85
CA ALA A 190 8.00 -25.44 11.23
C ALA A 190 7.94 -26.37 10.01
N ALA A 191 7.09 -26.08 9.01
CA ALA A 191 7.00 -26.84 7.76
C ALA A 191 8.32 -26.80 6.97
N ALA A 192 9.03 -25.67 7.04
CA ALA A 192 10.36 -25.48 6.46
C ALA A 192 11.51 -26.08 7.29
N LYS A 193 11.23 -26.84 8.35
CA LYS A 193 12.24 -27.66 9.06
C LYS A 193 12.25 -29.09 8.53
N ASN A 194 13.32 -29.82 8.86
CA ASN A 194 13.40 -31.24 8.58
C ASN A 194 12.43 -32.00 9.50
N GLN A 195 11.29 -32.41 8.93
CA GLN A 195 10.25 -33.15 9.63
C GLN A 195 9.88 -34.43 8.88
N SER A 196 9.24 -35.38 9.57
CA SER A 196 8.64 -36.53 8.90
C SER A 196 7.53 -36.08 7.95
N PRO A 197 7.24 -36.85 6.88
CA PRO A 197 6.13 -36.55 5.97
C PRO A 197 4.79 -36.35 6.68
N GLU A 198 4.46 -37.20 7.64
CA GLU A 198 3.18 -37.19 8.35
C GLU A 198 3.04 -35.94 9.23
N ALA A 199 4.11 -35.58 9.95
CA ALA A 199 4.13 -34.36 10.76
C ALA A 199 3.99 -33.10 9.89
N ARG A 200 4.64 -33.09 8.72
CA ARG A 200 4.52 -31.99 7.76
C ARG A 200 3.08 -31.88 7.23
N ASP A 201 2.45 -32.99 6.85
CA ASP A 201 1.09 -32.98 6.32
C ASP A 201 0.07 -32.44 7.34
N GLU A 202 0.22 -32.79 8.64
CA GLU A 202 -0.63 -32.23 9.69
C GLU A 202 -0.38 -30.74 9.96
N ILE A 203 0.89 -30.29 9.90
CA ILE A 203 1.23 -28.87 9.98
C ILE A 203 0.59 -28.08 8.83
N LEU A 204 0.71 -28.59 7.60
CA LEU A 204 0.16 -27.94 6.42
C LEU A 204 -1.37 -27.89 6.46
N ARG A 205 -2.02 -28.99 6.86
CA ARG A 205 -3.48 -29.01 7.06
C ARG A 205 -3.92 -27.98 8.09
N THR A 206 -3.19 -27.89 9.21
CA THR A 206 -3.50 -26.91 10.26
C THR A 206 -3.27 -25.47 9.80
N LEU A 207 -2.19 -25.23 9.05
CA LEU A 207 -1.89 -23.92 8.46
C LEU A 207 -2.99 -23.46 7.51
N LEU A 208 -3.43 -24.32 6.58
CA LEU A 208 -4.51 -24.01 5.64
C LEU A 208 -5.87 -23.84 6.33
N ALA A 209 -6.11 -24.54 7.44
CA ALA A 209 -7.32 -24.39 8.23
C ALA A 209 -7.38 -23.05 8.99
N ILE A 210 -6.23 -22.47 9.34
CA ILE A 210 -6.15 -21.14 9.97
C ILE A 210 -6.28 -20.04 8.92
N ASP A 211 -5.45 -20.09 7.87
CA ASP A 211 -5.46 -19.13 6.77
C ASP A 211 -4.91 -19.78 5.49
N PRO A 212 -5.71 -19.92 4.42
CA PRO A 212 -5.25 -20.39 3.12
C PRO A 212 -4.08 -19.57 2.55
N ARG A 213 -3.96 -18.28 2.91
CA ARG A 213 -2.86 -17.41 2.50
C ARG A 213 -1.55 -17.71 3.24
N GLY A 214 -1.55 -18.66 4.17
CA GLY A 214 -0.35 -19.16 4.82
C GLY A 214 0.63 -19.84 3.84
N ILE A 215 0.16 -20.23 2.65
CA ILE A 215 1.03 -20.74 1.58
C ILE A 215 2.10 -19.71 1.21
N ASN A 216 1.73 -18.43 1.10
CA ASN A 216 2.65 -17.33 0.77
C ASN A 216 3.79 -17.22 1.80
N ALA A 217 3.56 -17.56 3.07
CA ALA A 217 4.60 -17.60 4.09
C ALA A 217 5.65 -18.69 3.81
N ILE A 218 5.20 -19.86 3.32
CA ILE A 218 6.09 -20.96 2.90
C ILE A 218 6.84 -20.58 1.63
N GLU A 219 6.20 -19.88 0.68
CA GLU A 219 6.84 -19.39 -0.55
C GLU A 219 8.01 -18.44 -0.24
N GLN A 220 7.85 -17.52 0.72
CA GLN A 220 8.95 -16.64 1.15
C GLN A 220 10.14 -17.45 1.70
N LEU A 221 9.89 -18.51 2.47
CA LEU A 221 10.94 -19.41 2.97
C LEU A 221 11.59 -20.23 1.84
N ALA A 222 10.80 -20.71 0.87
CA ALA A 222 11.28 -21.42 -0.31
C ALA A 222 12.17 -20.55 -1.22
N MET A 223 11.94 -19.23 -1.19
CA MET A 223 12.61 -18.30 -2.05
C MET A 223 13.82 -17.63 -1.40
N TYR A 224 13.64 -17.04 -0.22
CA TYR A 224 14.63 -16.18 0.42
C TYR A 224 15.29 -16.82 1.66
N GLY A 225 14.84 -18.01 2.06
CA GLY A 225 15.38 -18.71 3.22
C GLY A 225 16.82 -19.21 3.01
N PRO A 226 17.50 -19.64 4.10
CA PRO A 226 18.75 -20.36 3.99
C PRO A 226 18.55 -21.70 3.24
N PRO A 227 19.61 -22.30 2.66
CA PRO A 227 19.47 -23.48 1.79
C PRO A 227 18.63 -24.63 2.39
N ALA A 228 18.87 -24.97 3.66
CA ALA A 228 18.11 -26.03 4.34
C ALA A 228 16.61 -25.67 4.54
N ALA A 229 16.29 -24.39 4.76
CA ALA A 229 14.89 -23.96 4.85
C ALA A 229 14.22 -23.99 3.48
N ARG A 230 14.92 -23.58 2.41
CA ARG A 230 14.39 -23.62 1.04
C ARG A 230 14.03 -25.02 0.60
N GLU A 231 14.92 -25.99 0.84
CA GLU A 231 14.68 -27.40 0.51
C GLU A 231 13.41 -27.94 1.17
N ASN A 232 13.23 -27.70 2.47
CA ASN A 232 12.08 -28.19 3.22
C ASN A 232 10.79 -27.40 2.93
N ALA A 233 10.90 -26.10 2.65
CA ALA A 233 9.78 -25.29 2.20
C ALA A 233 9.32 -25.75 0.81
N LEU A 234 10.24 -26.08 -0.11
CA LEU A 234 9.92 -26.63 -1.42
C LEU A 234 9.18 -27.97 -1.30
N LEU A 235 9.65 -28.89 -0.44
CA LEU A 235 8.93 -30.12 -0.13
C LEU A 235 7.52 -29.86 0.41
N SER A 236 7.36 -28.81 1.22
CA SER A 236 6.06 -28.41 1.75
C SER A 236 5.13 -27.90 0.66
N LEU A 237 5.63 -27.10 -0.29
CA LEU A 237 4.84 -26.65 -1.44
C LEU A 237 4.44 -27.83 -2.34
N ILE A 238 5.34 -28.78 -2.60
CA ILE A 238 5.05 -29.98 -3.40
C ILE A 238 3.91 -30.80 -2.77
N ARG A 239 3.88 -30.89 -1.44
CA ARG A 239 2.81 -31.56 -0.70
C ARG A 239 1.46 -30.85 -0.78
N LEU A 240 1.46 -29.52 -0.93
CA LEU A 240 0.25 -28.72 -1.06
C LEU A 240 -0.39 -28.88 -2.44
N GLY A 241 0.42 -29.01 -3.49
CA GLY A 241 -0.07 -29.27 -4.85
C GLY A 241 0.87 -28.80 -5.95
N ALA A 242 0.54 -29.17 -7.19
CA ALA A 242 1.32 -28.80 -8.36
C ALA A 242 1.20 -27.30 -8.68
N SER A 243 0.00 -26.71 -8.53
CA SER A 243 -0.23 -25.28 -8.76
C SER A 243 0.65 -24.38 -7.89
N GLU A 244 0.82 -24.77 -6.63
CA GLU A 244 1.54 -24.02 -5.59
C GLU A 244 3.05 -24.20 -5.72
N SER A 245 3.51 -25.35 -6.23
CA SER A 245 4.94 -25.70 -6.26
C SER A 245 5.61 -25.49 -7.61
N GLN A 246 4.88 -25.48 -8.72
CA GLN A 246 5.48 -25.57 -10.06
C GLN A 246 6.51 -24.46 -10.33
N SER A 247 6.17 -23.20 -10.08
CA SER A 247 7.09 -22.07 -10.30
C SER A 247 8.34 -22.14 -9.40
N HIS A 248 8.17 -22.59 -8.16
CA HIS A 248 9.27 -22.79 -7.22
C HIS A 248 10.16 -23.98 -7.62
N CYS A 249 9.58 -25.09 -8.07
CA CYS A 249 10.32 -26.24 -8.60
C CYS A 249 11.11 -25.86 -9.85
N VAL A 250 10.49 -25.18 -10.82
CA VAL A 250 11.15 -24.74 -12.05
C VAL A 250 12.33 -23.80 -11.74
N SER A 251 12.13 -22.85 -10.83
CA SER A 251 13.20 -21.95 -10.38
C SER A 251 14.33 -22.72 -9.66
N ALA A 252 13.99 -23.57 -8.69
CA ALA A 252 14.93 -24.35 -7.90
C ALA A 252 15.78 -25.33 -8.74
N LEU A 253 15.20 -25.94 -9.77
CA LEU A 253 15.89 -26.89 -10.66
C LEU A 253 17.11 -26.27 -11.35
N TYR A 254 16.99 -25.00 -11.76
CA TYR A 254 18.01 -24.30 -12.54
C TYR A 254 18.72 -23.18 -11.77
N ALA A 255 18.41 -23.00 -10.49
CA ALA A 255 18.98 -21.95 -9.67
C ALA A 255 20.50 -22.10 -9.48
N GLN A 256 21.24 -20.99 -9.59
CA GLN A 256 22.70 -20.97 -9.47
C GLN A 256 23.15 -21.32 -8.04
N GLU A 257 22.42 -20.82 -7.05
CA GLU A 257 22.69 -20.98 -5.62
C GLU A 257 21.96 -22.18 -4.97
N ALA A 258 21.21 -22.96 -5.75
CA ALA A 258 20.52 -24.15 -5.25
C ALA A 258 21.49 -25.29 -4.96
N THR A 259 21.21 -26.04 -3.89
CA THR A 259 21.96 -27.24 -3.55
C THR A 259 21.61 -28.38 -4.50
N ASN A 260 22.45 -29.42 -4.58
CA ASN A 260 22.13 -30.63 -5.36
C ASN A 260 20.84 -31.30 -4.87
N ARG A 261 20.55 -31.23 -3.57
CA ARG A 261 19.33 -31.76 -2.98
C ARG A 261 18.10 -30.94 -3.37
N GLU A 262 18.18 -29.62 -3.32
CA GLU A 262 17.12 -28.70 -3.77
C GLU A 262 16.75 -28.96 -5.24
N ARG A 263 17.76 -29.12 -6.12
CA ARG A 263 17.56 -29.45 -7.53
C ARG A 263 16.92 -30.83 -7.74
N GLN A 264 17.37 -31.83 -6.99
CA GLN A 264 16.83 -33.19 -7.10
C GLN A 264 15.35 -33.24 -6.68
N ILE A 265 14.99 -32.59 -5.58
CA ILE A 265 13.60 -32.47 -5.10
C ILE A 265 12.72 -31.85 -6.19
N ALA A 266 13.17 -30.74 -6.79
CA ALA A 266 12.45 -30.09 -7.88
C ALA A 266 12.30 -30.99 -9.11
N ALA A 267 13.38 -31.68 -9.52
CA ALA A 267 13.38 -32.57 -10.68
C ALA A 267 12.42 -33.75 -10.51
N ASP A 268 12.38 -34.35 -9.31
CA ASP A 268 11.51 -35.48 -9.02
C ASP A 268 10.04 -35.05 -9.00
N ALA A 269 9.73 -33.91 -8.35
CA ALA A 269 8.37 -33.37 -8.33
C ALA A 269 7.85 -33.00 -9.73
N LEU A 270 8.68 -32.40 -10.58
CA LEU A 270 8.31 -32.09 -11.96
C LEU A 270 8.09 -33.38 -12.79
N ARG A 271 8.92 -34.40 -12.59
CA ARG A 271 8.76 -35.70 -13.25
C ARG A 271 7.47 -36.41 -12.84
N GLU A 272 7.14 -36.39 -11.55
CA GLU A 272 5.88 -36.94 -11.03
C GLU A 272 4.65 -36.22 -11.60
N ALA A 273 4.75 -34.90 -11.80
CA ALA A 273 3.72 -34.12 -12.49
C ALA A 273 3.66 -34.35 -14.01
N GLY A 274 4.53 -35.21 -14.56
CA GLY A 274 4.61 -35.48 -16.00
C GLY A 274 5.22 -34.34 -16.81
N VAL A 275 5.92 -33.40 -16.15
CA VAL A 275 6.50 -32.21 -16.78
C VAL A 275 8.02 -32.37 -16.87
N SER A 276 8.55 -32.40 -18.09
CA SER A 276 9.98 -32.27 -18.34
C SER A 276 10.25 -30.88 -18.89
N VAL A 277 10.96 -30.05 -18.12
CA VAL A 277 11.22 -28.64 -18.47
C VAL A 277 12.70 -28.47 -18.73
N GLY A 278 13.09 -28.16 -19.97
CA GLY A 278 14.45 -27.70 -20.29
C GLY A 278 14.70 -26.27 -19.79
N ARG A 279 15.96 -25.84 -19.64
CA ARG A 279 16.31 -24.49 -19.13
C ARG A 279 15.60 -23.36 -19.88
N GLN A 280 15.53 -23.42 -21.21
CA GLN A 280 14.87 -22.39 -22.02
C GLN A 280 13.35 -22.35 -21.76
N GLN A 281 12.70 -23.52 -21.64
CA GLN A 281 11.28 -23.60 -21.30
C GLN A 281 11.02 -23.08 -19.88
N ALA A 282 11.94 -23.31 -18.94
CA ALA A 282 11.87 -22.76 -17.59
C ALA A 282 11.91 -21.23 -17.60
N VAL A 283 12.82 -20.64 -18.38
CA VAL A 283 12.89 -19.18 -18.58
C VAL A 283 11.58 -18.64 -19.16
N THR A 284 11.07 -19.24 -20.24
CA THR A 284 9.81 -18.81 -20.86
C THR A 284 8.63 -18.92 -19.89
N PHE A 285 8.53 -20.02 -19.15
CA PHE A 285 7.47 -20.24 -18.17
C PHE A 285 7.48 -19.16 -17.07
N LEU A 286 8.64 -18.90 -16.47
CA LEU A 286 8.77 -17.89 -15.41
C LEU A 286 8.62 -16.46 -15.93
N LEU A 287 9.01 -16.20 -17.18
CA LEU A 287 8.78 -14.91 -17.83
C LEU A 287 7.28 -14.65 -18.04
N HIS A 288 6.54 -15.62 -18.57
CA HIS A 288 5.09 -15.49 -18.72
C HIS A 288 4.40 -15.24 -17.38
N GLU A 289 4.86 -15.91 -16.32
CA GLU A 289 4.33 -15.69 -14.96
C GLU A 289 4.61 -14.27 -14.46
N LEU A 290 5.83 -13.77 -14.67
CA LEU A 290 6.19 -12.37 -14.36
C LEU A 290 5.30 -11.38 -15.12
N GLU A 291 5.09 -11.58 -16.42
CA GLU A 291 4.25 -10.71 -17.24
C GLU A 291 2.78 -10.76 -16.82
N ARG A 292 2.26 -11.94 -16.50
CA ARG A 292 0.90 -12.12 -15.99
C ARG A 292 0.69 -11.38 -14.67
N LEU A 293 1.61 -11.54 -13.72
CA LEU A 293 1.55 -10.85 -12.43
C LEU A 293 1.72 -9.33 -12.58
N SER A 294 2.56 -8.89 -13.52
CA SER A 294 2.72 -7.47 -13.84
C SER A 294 1.41 -6.86 -14.32
N GLY A 295 0.70 -7.54 -15.23
CA GLY A 295 -0.62 -7.09 -15.68
C GLY A 295 -1.66 -7.03 -14.55
N ILE A 296 -1.63 -7.99 -13.62
CA ILE A 296 -2.51 -7.97 -12.42
C ILE A 296 -2.18 -6.78 -11.52
N ALA A 297 -0.89 -6.52 -11.25
CA ALA A 297 -0.47 -5.40 -10.42
C ALA A 297 -0.83 -4.05 -11.04
N GLU A 298 -0.71 -3.91 -12.36
CA GLU A 298 -1.11 -2.70 -13.08
C GLU A 298 -2.62 -2.44 -13.05
N GLN A 299 -3.44 -3.50 -13.03
CA GLN A 299 -4.91 -3.40 -12.96
C GLN A 299 -5.43 -3.29 -11.51
N THR A 300 -4.63 -3.64 -10.51
CA THR A 300 -5.05 -3.59 -9.11
C THR A 300 -5.23 -2.13 -8.66
N PRO A 301 -6.41 -1.72 -8.17
CA PRO A 301 -6.65 -0.34 -7.75
C PRO A 301 -5.83 0.01 -6.50
N ASN A 302 -5.41 1.28 -6.41
CA ASN A 302 -4.75 1.84 -5.22
C ASN A 302 -5.81 2.28 -4.20
N ASP A 303 -6.58 1.33 -3.70
CA ASP A 303 -7.63 1.59 -2.71
C ASP A 303 -7.13 1.28 -1.28
N PRO A 304 -7.88 1.66 -0.22
CA PRO A 304 -7.46 1.40 1.15
C PRO A 304 -7.67 -0.06 1.56
N GLN A 305 -8.06 -0.97 0.66
CA GLN A 305 -8.26 -2.38 1.02
C GLN A 305 -6.92 -2.97 1.45
N GLN A 306 -6.92 -3.52 2.65
CA GLN A 306 -5.74 -4.13 3.23
C GLN A 306 -5.72 -5.62 2.95
N THR A 307 -4.53 -6.13 2.68
CA THR A 307 -4.22 -7.55 2.62
C THR A 307 -3.04 -7.86 3.54
N MET A 308 -2.85 -9.15 3.83
CA MET A 308 -1.71 -9.62 4.59
C MET A 308 -0.57 -9.92 3.62
N LEU A 309 0.60 -9.34 3.90
CA LEU A 309 1.84 -9.65 3.23
C LEU A 309 2.75 -10.41 4.19
N TRP A 310 3.33 -11.50 3.70
CA TRP A 310 4.31 -12.28 4.43
C TRP A 310 5.71 -11.92 3.92
N SER A 311 6.65 -11.74 4.84
CA SER A 311 8.04 -11.40 4.53
C SER A 311 8.97 -12.17 5.47
N LEU A 312 10.24 -12.32 5.11
CA LEU A 312 11.21 -12.92 6.04
C LEU A 312 11.75 -11.87 7.02
N ALA A 313 11.93 -12.28 8.27
CA ALA A 313 12.73 -11.54 9.23
C ALA A 313 14.20 -11.47 8.79
N GLU A 314 14.99 -10.59 9.41
CA GLU A 314 16.42 -10.42 9.12
C GLU A 314 17.22 -11.73 9.24
N ASN A 315 16.81 -12.63 10.14
CA ASN A 315 17.43 -13.95 10.32
C ASN A 315 17.15 -14.95 9.18
N ARG A 316 16.21 -14.62 8.27
CA ARG A 316 15.74 -15.44 7.14
C ARG A 316 15.16 -16.81 7.50
N THR A 317 14.87 -17.05 8.78
CA THR A 317 14.29 -18.30 9.28
C THR A 317 12.88 -18.13 9.82
N GLU A 318 12.54 -16.90 10.21
CA GLU A 318 11.20 -16.54 10.68
C GLU A 318 10.46 -15.74 9.61
N VAL A 319 9.15 -15.94 9.53
CA VAL A 319 8.26 -15.16 8.68
C VAL A 319 7.56 -14.12 9.54
N VAL A 320 7.51 -12.88 9.06
CA VAL A 320 6.81 -11.77 9.68
C VAL A 320 5.62 -11.41 8.80
N VAL A 321 4.51 -11.09 9.46
CA VAL A 321 3.29 -10.66 8.80
C VAL A 321 3.18 -9.14 8.88
N GLN A 322 2.84 -8.51 7.75
CA GLN A 322 2.56 -7.09 7.66
C GLN A 322 1.21 -6.89 6.98
N ARG A 323 0.44 -5.92 7.47
CA ARG A 323 -0.75 -5.44 6.74
C ARG A 323 -0.32 -4.35 5.77
N CYS A 324 -0.69 -4.51 4.51
CA CYS A 324 -0.44 -3.51 3.48
C CYS A 324 -1.64 -3.35 2.57
N GLN A 325 -1.61 -2.34 1.69
CA GLN A 325 -2.62 -2.20 0.64
C GLN A 325 -2.53 -3.37 -0.36
N GLN A 326 -3.66 -3.73 -0.96
CA GLN A 326 -3.72 -4.79 -1.97
C GLN A 326 -2.81 -4.52 -3.17
N MET A 327 -2.75 -3.27 -3.64
CA MET A 327 -1.84 -2.85 -4.71
C MET A 327 -0.39 -3.19 -4.37
N LEU A 328 0.09 -2.85 -3.16
CA LEU A 328 1.47 -3.12 -2.75
C LEU A 328 1.78 -4.62 -2.74
N ALA A 329 0.83 -5.45 -2.31
CA ALA A 329 1.00 -6.90 -2.35
C ALA A 329 1.10 -7.44 -3.79
N ALA A 330 0.30 -6.91 -4.73
CA ALA A 330 0.38 -7.30 -6.13
C ALA A 330 1.76 -6.93 -6.74
N TYR A 331 2.30 -5.74 -6.46
CA TYR A 331 3.67 -5.39 -6.87
C TYR A 331 4.73 -6.24 -6.19
N ARG A 332 4.49 -6.69 -4.94
CA ARG A 332 5.38 -7.62 -4.27
C ARG A 332 5.39 -8.99 -4.97
N ASP A 333 4.25 -9.47 -5.45
CA ASP A 333 4.18 -10.72 -6.22
C ASP A 333 4.98 -10.61 -7.54
N VAL A 334 4.98 -9.44 -8.19
CA VAL A 334 5.83 -9.14 -9.37
C VAL A 334 7.31 -9.20 -9.00
N TYR A 335 7.70 -8.59 -7.88
CA TYR A 335 9.07 -8.64 -7.38
C TYR A 335 9.51 -10.10 -7.07
N ASP A 336 8.65 -10.90 -6.45
CA ASP A 336 8.92 -12.30 -6.16
C ASP A 336 8.94 -13.18 -7.43
N ALA A 337 8.18 -12.84 -8.47
CA ALA A 337 8.31 -13.48 -9.79
C ALA A 337 9.65 -13.12 -10.47
N ALA A 338 10.03 -11.85 -10.45
CA ALA A 338 11.31 -11.38 -11.01
C ALA A 338 12.50 -12.03 -10.29
N ALA A 339 12.46 -12.11 -8.96
CA ALA A 339 13.52 -12.76 -8.22
C ALA A 339 13.54 -14.28 -8.44
N ARG A 340 12.42 -14.96 -8.69
CA ARG A 340 12.40 -16.39 -9.10
C ARG A 340 13.11 -16.59 -10.44
N LEU A 341 12.91 -15.68 -11.37
CA LEU A 341 13.57 -15.67 -12.68
C LEU A 341 15.08 -15.41 -12.55
N ASN A 342 15.48 -14.45 -11.70
CA ASN A 342 16.89 -14.14 -11.47
C ASN A 342 17.69 -15.27 -10.82
N ARG A 343 17.07 -16.12 -10.00
CA ARG A 343 17.75 -17.28 -9.38
C ARG A 343 18.38 -18.22 -10.43
N LEU A 344 17.81 -18.33 -11.63
CA LEU A 344 18.34 -19.17 -12.71
C LEU A 344 19.73 -18.69 -13.17
N GLY A 345 19.94 -17.38 -13.10
CA GLY A 345 21.07 -16.62 -13.63
C GLY A 345 21.39 -16.90 -15.11
N GLY A 346 22.40 -16.21 -15.66
CA GLY A 346 22.74 -16.32 -17.09
C GLY A 346 21.51 -16.16 -18.00
N LEU A 347 20.66 -15.19 -17.66
CA LEU A 347 19.42 -14.92 -18.38
C LEU A 347 19.74 -14.20 -19.69
N PRO A 348 18.97 -14.42 -20.77
CA PRO A 348 19.05 -13.56 -21.93
C PRO A 348 18.80 -12.09 -21.55
N ILE A 349 19.50 -11.16 -22.20
CA ILE A 349 19.49 -9.74 -21.82
C ILE A 349 18.06 -9.14 -21.75
N ASP A 350 17.18 -9.51 -22.68
CA ASP A 350 15.78 -9.06 -22.70
C ASP A 350 14.98 -9.59 -21.49
N VAL A 351 15.28 -10.80 -21.05
CA VAL A 351 14.63 -11.46 -19.90
C VAL A 351 15.14 -10.85 -18.60
N ALA A 352 16.47 -10.62 -18.49
CA ALA A 352 17.07 -9.91 -17.37
C ALA A 352 16.50 -8.49 -17.25
N ARG A 353 16.30 -7.80 -18.39
CA ARG A 353 15.64 -6.49 -18.43
C ARG A 353 14.24 -6.56 -17.84
N ARG A 354 13.41 -7.53 -18.25
CA ARG A 354 12.05 -7.70 -17.69
C ARG A 354 12.07 -7.96 -16.19
N ALA A 355 13.01 -8.75 -15.69
CA ALA A 355 13.20 -8.97 -14.26
C ALA A 355 13.59 -7.65 -13.54
N LEU A 356 14.50 -6.86 -14.11
CA LEU A 356 14.86 -5.53 -13.59
C LEU A 356 13.63 -4.61 -13.52
N LEU A 357 12.82 -4.53 -14.57
CA LEU A 357 11.61 -3.71 -14.58
C LEU A 357 10.62 -4.16 -13.49
N GLY A 358 10.42 -5.47 -13.34
CA GLY A 358 9.59 -6.04 -12.27
C GLY A 358 10.09 -5.67 -10.87
N GLU A 359 11.40 -5.68 -10.65
CA GLU A 359 12.00 -5.25 -9.39
C GLU A 359 11.84 -3.75 -9.12
N LEU A 360 12.12 -2.89 -10.11
CA LEU A 360 11.94 -1.44 -9.99
C LEU A 360 10.49 -1.06 -9.72
N SER A 361 9.53 -1.80 -10.31
CA SER A 361 8.11 -1.55 -10.11
C SER A 361 7.72 -1.58 -8.63
N TYR A 362 8.27 -2.53 -7.86
CA TYR A 362 8.01 -2.65 -6.43
C TYR A 362 8.83 -1.64 -5.61
N GLN A 363 10.12 -1.47 -5.91
CA GLN A 363 11.03 -0.59 -5.16
C GLN A 363 10.56 0.87 -5.17
N VAL A 364 10.10 1.37 -6.32
CA VAL A 364 9.64 2.76 -6.44
C VAL A 364 8.23 2.96 -5.83
N VAL A 365 7.40 1.91 -5.80
CA VAL A 365 6.08 1.98 -5.14
C VAL A 365 6.22 1.98 -3.61
N ILE A 366 7.12 1.18 -3.05
CA ILE A 366 7.34 1.15 -1.59
C ILE A 366 8.09 2.39 -1.10
N ASP A 367 9.00 2.92 -1.91
CA ASP A 367 9.82 4.10 -1.62
C ASP A 367 9.80 5.04 -2.83
N ALA A 368 8.95 6.07 -2.77
CA ALA A 368 8.82 7.06 -3.83
C ALA A 368 10.10 7.89 -4.03
N ASP A 369 11.00 7.89 -3.06
CA ASP A 369 12.31 8.57 -3.09
C ASP A 369 13.44 7.62 -3.47
N TRP A 370 13.13 6.36 -3.83
CA TRP A 370 14.11 5.37 -4.29
C TRP A 370 14.98 5.91 -5.42
N GLY A 371 16.29 5.72 -5.38
CA GLY A 371 17.23 6.27 -6.37
C GLY A 371 18.47 6.87 -5.74
N MET A 372 18.72 6.61 -4.46
CA MET A 372 19.96 6.99 -3.80
C MET A 372 21.16 6.26 -4.43
N PRO A 373 22.38 6.84 -4.39
CA PRO A 373 23.54 6.26 -5.06
C PRO A 373 23.87 4.81 -4.66
N ASP A 374 23.66 4.45 -3.40
CA ASP A 374 23.85 3.09 -2.89
C ASP A 374 22.78 2.11 -3.40
N GLN A 375 21.53 2.55 -3.50
CA GLN A 375 20.43 1.78 -4.10
C GLN A 375 20.66 1.52 -5.59
N ILE A 376 21.06 2.55 -6.34
CA ILE A 376 21.40 2.44 -7.77
C ILE A 376 22.60 1.52 -7.97
N ALA A 377 23.65 1.65 -7.15
CA ALA A 377 24.81 0.78 -7.22
C ALA A 377 24.44 -0.68 -6.92
N ALA A 378 23.55 -0.93 -5.97
CA ALA A 378 23.08 -2.28 -5.63
C ALA A 378 22.29 -2.92 -6.78
N ILE A 379 21.38 -2.19 -7.43
CA ILE A 379 20.65 -2.69 -8.60
C ILE A 379 21.59 -2.89 -9.79
N SER A 380 22.49 -1.94 -10.05
CA SER A 380 23.45 -2.04 -11.15
C SER A 380 24.39 -3.24 -11.00
N ALA A 381 24.83 -3.54 -9.77
CA ALA A 381 25.63 -4.71 -9.47
C ALA A 381 24.87 -6.03 -9.66
N LYS A 382 23.54 -6.02 -9.47
CA LYS A 382 22.66 -7.18 -9.65
C LYS A 382 22.36 -7.45 -11.13
N TYR A 383 22.28 -6.40 -11.96
CA TYR A 383 21.97 -6.48 -13.39
C TYR A 383 23.03 -5.82 -14.28
N PRO A 384 24.30 -6.27 -14.21
CA PRO A 384 25.40 -5.59 -14.90
C PRO A 384 25.16 -5.46 -16.42
N GLU A 385 24.55 -6.48 -17.04
CA GLU A 385 24.26 -6.50 -18.49
C GLU A 385 23.19 -5.48 -18.92
N ASN A 386 22.33 -5.03 -17.99
CA ASN A 386 21.25 -4.07 -18.28
C ASN A 386 21.57 -2.64 -17.81
N THR A 387 22.85 -2.33 -17.55
CA THR A 387 23.29 -0.99 -17.11
C THR A 387 23.83 -0.11 -18.24
N SER A 388 23.93 -0.65 -19.47
CA SER A 388 24.35 0.15 -20.63
C SER A 388 23.27 1.16 -21.04
N ALA A 389 23.67 2.26 -21.69
CA ALA A 389 22.74 3.28 -22.18
C ALA A 389 21.63 2.69 -23.05
N ALA A 390 21.99 1.85 -24.02
CA ALA A 390 21.03 1.21 -24.93
C ALA A 390 19.99 0.36 -24.19
N GLU A 391 20.42 -0.40 -23.17
CA GLU A 391 19.54 -1.27 -22.39
C GLU A 391 18.61 -0.48 -21.47
N LEU A 392 19.14 0.57 -20.83
CA LEU A 392 18.35 1.45 -19.98
C LEU A 392 17.31 2.24 -20.81
N LEU A 393 17.69 2.74 -21.98
CA LEU A 393 16.76 3.41 -22.90
C LEU A 393 15.69 2.44 -23.41
N THR A 394 16.05 1.19 -23.71
CA THR A 394 15.09 0.15 -24.11
C THR A 394 14.10 -0.15 -22.99
N GLY A 395 14.58 -0.31 -21.75
CA GLY A 395 13.72 -0.50 -20.59
C GLY A 395 12.79 0.68 -20.34
N LEU A 396 13.27 1.92 -20.49
CA LEU A 396 12.46 3.14 -20.38
C LEU A 396 11.39 3.20 -21.49
N ALA A 397 11.73 2.84 -22.72
CA ALA A 397 10.77 2.76 -23.83
C ALA A 397 9.63 1.77 -23.51
N MET A 398 9.98 0.60 -22.96
CA MET A 398 9.00 -0.41 -22.54
C MET A 398 8.10 0.10 -21.42
N ALA A 399 8.68 0.76 -20.40
CA ALA A 399 7.92 1.35 -19.29
C ALA A 399 6.94 2.43 -19.78
N ASN A 400 7.36 3.28 -20.72
CA ASN A 400 6.51 4.29 -21.33
C ASN A 400 5.38 3.68 -22.17
N ALA A 401 5.68 2.64 -22.96
CA ALA A 401 4.69 1.94 -23.77
C ALA A 401 3.63 1.24 -22.92
N GLN A 402 4.03 0.63 -21.80
CA GLN A 402 3.14 0.00 -20.81
C GLN A 402 2.47 1.02 -19.88
N GLN A 403 2.87 2.29 -19.97
CA GLN A 403 2.41 3.37 -19.09
C GLN A 403 2.63 3.06 -17.59
N ASN A 404 3.67 2.28 -17.29
CA ASN A 404 4.05 1.87 -15.95
C ASN A 404 4.91 2.95 -15.27
N VAL A 405 4.23 3.83 -14.53
CA VAL A 405 4.84 5.02 -13.93
C VAL A 405 5.97 4.70 -12.94
N PRO A 406 5.82 3.76 -11.99
CA PRO A 406 6.92 3.38 -11.09
C PRO A 406 8.17 2.94 -11.82
N VAL A 407 8.02 2.10 -12.85
CA VAL A 407 9.16 1.60 -13.63
C VAL A 407 9.81 2.73 -14.42
N ALA A 408 9.02 3.61 -15.06
CA ALA A 408 9.57 4.74 -15.80
C ALA A 408 10.42 5.65 -14.90
N VAL A 409 9.93 5.98 -13.70
CA VAL A 409 10.68 6.76 -12.70
C VAL A 409 11.96 6.02 -12.28
N GLY A 410 11.88 4.72 -11.97
CA GLY A 410 13.05 3.92 -11.60
C GLY A 410 14.12 3.88 -12.70
N MET A 411 13.71 3.74 -13.96
CA MET A 411 14.63 3.76 -15.11
C MET A 411 15.27 5.14 -15.33
N LEU A 412 14.51 6.23 -15.16
CA LEU A 412 15.05 7.60 -15.24
C LEU A 412 16.10 7.84 -14.14
N ARG A 413 15.87 7.34 -12.93
CA ARG A 413 16.84 7.45 -11.83
C ARG A 413 18.07 6.57 -12.03
N LEU A 414 17.95 5.41 -12.67
CA LEU A 414 19.14 4.65 -13.11
C LEU A 414 19.95 5.41 -14.16
N LEU A 415 19.29 6.16 -15.04
CA LEU A 415 19.94 7.00 -16.06
C LEU A 415 20.61 8.25 -15.46
N SER A 416 20.13 8.80 -14.34
CA SER A 416 20.71 10.01 -13.72
C SER A 416 22.04 9.76 -13.04
N ASN A 417 22.35 8.53 -12.64
CA ASN A 417 23.59 8.17 -11.96
C ASN A 417 24.29 7.01 -12.67
N PRO A 418 24.96 7.29 -13.81
CA PRO A 418 25.60 6.25 -14.59
C PRO A 418 26.82 5.70 -13.85
N ALA A 419 26.65 4.56 -13.19
CA ALA A 419 27.75 3.81 -12.55
C ALA A 419 28.89 3.39 -13.52
N GLY A 420 28.78 3.72 -14.82
CA GLY A 420 29.74 3.37 -15.86
C GLY A 420 30.11 4.50 -16.84
N GLY A 421 29.82 5.77 -16.53
CA GLY A 421 30.20 6.88 -17.42
C GLY A 421 29.48 6.86 -18.77
N LEU A 422 28.15 6.73 -18.76
CA LEU A 422 27.31 6.81 -19.96
C LEU A 422 27.58 8.13 -20.68
N SER A 423 27.78 8.07 -22.00
CA SER A 423 28.00 9.26 -22.80
C SER A 423 26.67 10.02 -22.97
N PRO A 424 26.63 11.36 -22.75
CA PRO A 424 25.46 12.18 -23.08
C PRO A 424 24.97 11.97 -24.52
N ASP A 425 25.90 11.73 -25.45
CA ASP A 425 25.60 11.47 -26.86
C ASP A 425 24.74 10.21 -27.03
N GLU A 426 25.07 9.11 -26.34
CA GLU A 426 24.30 7.85 -26.41
C GLU A 426 22.88 7.98 -25.83
N LEU A 427 22.69 8.89 -24.87
CA LEU A 427 21.41 9.09 -24.18
C LEU A 427 20.49 10.06 -24.91
N LEU A 428 21.06 11.07 -25.56
CA LEU A 428 20.32 12.17 -26.19
C LEU A 428 20.21 12.03 -27.71
N ARG A 429 21.20 11.39 -28.37
CA ARG A 429 21.29 11.27 -29.82
C ARG A 429 21.12 9.81 -30.22
N ALA A 430 20.01 9.52 -30.88
CA ALA A 430 19.82 8.25 -31.55
C ALA A 430 20.61 8.22 -32.87
N ASP A 431 20.78 7.03 -33.45
CA ASP A 431 21.21 6.85 -34.84
C ASP A 431 20.11 7.33 -35.81
N GLY A 432 19.87 8.65 -35.88
CA GLY A 432 18.88 9.26 -36.78
C GLY A 432 18.19 10.51 -36.24
N ALA A 433 17.10 10.90 -36.92
CA ALA A 433 16.30 12.09 -36.58
C ALA A 433 15.23 11.84 -35.49
N SER A 434 15.16 10.64 -34.92
CA SER A 434 14.17 10.28 -33.90
C SER A 434 14.61 10.67 -32.50
N MET A 435 13.66 11.09 -31.66
CA MET A 435 13.90 11.32 -30.23
C MET A 435 14.24 10.01 -29.52
N THR A 436 15.24 10.01 -28.63
CA THR A 436 15.52 8.86 -27.76
C THR A 436 14.38 8.65 -26.75
N PRO A 437 14.23 7.46 -26.16
CA PRO A 437 13.22 7.21 -25.12
C PRO A 437 13.31 8.17 -23.92
N LEU A 438 14.52 8.61 -23.55
CA LEU A 438 14.73 9.63 -22.53
C LEU A 438 14.09 10.96 -22.95
N VAL A 439 14.40 11.45 -24.15
CA VAL A 439 13.83 12.69 -24.66
C VAL A 439 12.32 12.58 -24.86
N GLN A 440 11.79 11.45 -25.32
CA GLN A 440 10.34 11.23 -25.43
C GLN A 440 9.62 11.32 -24.08
N SER A 441 10.30 10.96 -22.99
CA SER A 441 9.72 10.96 -21.64
C SER A 441 9.38 12.35 -21.12
N VAL A 442 9.99 13.41 -21.66
CA VAL A 442 9.61 14.81 -21.34
C VAL A 442 8.22 15.19 -21.88
N GLN A 443 7.61 14.35 -22.72
CA GLN A 443 6.24 14.51 -23.19
C GLN A 443 5.27 13.54 -22.50
N ASN A 444 5.73 12.82 -21.46
CA ASN A 444 4.86 11.89 -20.73
C ASN A 444 3.71 12.67 -20.09
N PRO A 445 2.45 12.18 -20.15
CA PRO A 445 1.30 12.87 -19.54
C PRO A 445 1.46 13.06 -18.03
N ILE A 446 2.18 12.17 -17.33
CA ILE A 446 2.33 12.21 -15.89
C ILE A 446 3.48 13.18 -15.52
N PRO A 447 3.20 14.25 -14.75
CA PRO A 447 4.20 15.27 -14.42
C PRO A 447 5.48 14.72 -13.79
N ARG A 448 5.36 13.71 -12.89
CA ARG A 448 6.52 13.10 -12.23
C ARG A 448 7.50 12.48 -13.25
N VAL A 449 7.03 11.69 -14.21
CA VAL A 449 7.89 11.09 -15.24
C VAL A 449 8.51 12.17 -16.13
N ARG A 450 7.70 13.16 -16.51
CA ARG A 450 8.13 14.28 -17.35
C ARG A 450 9.26 15.08 -16.72
N TYR A 451 9.14 15.43 -15.44
CA TYR A 451 10.13 16.25 -14.74
C TYR A 451 11.38 15.48 -14.32
N GLU A 452 11.25 14.21 -13.94
CA GLU A 452 12.41 13.33 -13.72
C GLU A 452 13.24 13.22 -15.01
N ALA A 453 12.60 13.08 -16.18
CA ALA A 453 13.29 13.08 -17.46
C ALA A 453 13.95 14.44 -17.77
N GLY A 454 13.26 15.54 -17.49
CA GLY A 454 13.81 16.89 -17.63
C GLY A 454 15.04 17.12 -16.74
N GLU A 455 15.04 16.58 -15.52
CA GLU A 455 16.17 16.63 -14.59
C GLU A 455 17.35 15.78 -15.06
N VAL A 456 17.11 14.54 -15.49
CA VAL A 456 18.17 13.68 -16.04
C VAL A 456 18.88 14.39 -17.19
N ILE A 457 18.11 14.95 -18.13
CA ILE A 457 18.68 15.66 -19.29
C ILE A 457 19.43 16.93 -18.88
N ALA A 458 18.94 17.65 -17.87
CA ALA A 458 19.64 18.83 -17.33
C ALA A 458 21.02 18.46 -16.74
N GLY A 459 21.14 17.28 -16.13
CA GLY A 459 22.40 16.79 -15.54
C GLY A 459 23.43 16.27 -16.56
N LEU A 460 23.04 16.00 -17.81
CA LEU A 460 23.94 15.43 -18.83
C LEU A 460 24.88 16.46 -19.49
N ASP A 461 24.74 17.75 -19.19
CA ASP A 461 25.58 18.86 -19.70
C ASP A 461 25.95 18.72 -21.20
N ASP A 462 24.93 18.69 -22.06
CA ASP A 462 25.13 18.65 -23.52
C ASP A 462 24.79 19.98 -24.17
N SER A 463 25.82 20.66 -24.69
CA SER A 463 25.68 21.89 -25.46
C SER A 463 25.22 21.65 -26.91
N LEU A 464 25.23 20.38 -27.37
CA LEU A 464 24.93 20.05 -28.76
C LEU A 464 23.42 19.82 -28.98
N PRO A 465 22.91 20.20 -30.16
CA PRO A 465 21.50 20.01 -30.49
C PRO A 465 21.19 18.53 -30.73
N TYR A 466 20.04 18.08 -30.20
CA TYR A 466 19.48 16.75 -30.42
C TYR A 466 17.99 16.82 -30.75
N ALA A 467 17.46 15.74 -31.34
CA ALA A 467 16.06 15.62 -31.73
C ALA A 467 15.16 15.75 -30.49
N GLY A 468 14.20 16.68 -30.53
CA GLY A 468 13.29 16.94 -29.41
C GLY A 468 13.78 17.93 -28.35
N SER A 469 14.95 18.55 -28.52
CA SER A 469 15.47 19.57 -27.60
C SER A 469 14.54 20.78 -27.38
N SER A 470 13.60 21.06 -28.31
CA SER A 470 12.55 22.06 -28.10
C SER A 470 11.54 21.64 -27.04
N TYR A 471 11.15 20.36 -27.00
CA TYR A 471 10.26 19.82 -25.98
C TYR A 471 10.92 19.77 -24.61
N VAL A 472 12.22 19.47 -24.56
CA VAL A 472 13.01 19.55 -23.32
C VAL A 472 13.01 20.98 -22.78
N ARG A 473 13.29 21.98 -23.63
CA ARG A 473 13.22 23.40 -23.23
C ARG A 473 11.83 23.83 -22.79
N GLN A 474 10.78 23.33 -23.43
CA GLN A 474 9.40 23.54 -22.99
C GLN A 474 9.14 22.92 -21.62
N CYS A 475 9.61 21.70 -21.37
CA CYS A 475 9.51 21.02 -20.07
C CYS A 475 10.26 21.80 -18.97
N TRP A 476 11.46 22.32 -19.25
CA TRP A 476 12.15 23.19 -18.29
C TRP A 476 11.40 24.50 -18.05
N ALA A 477 10.82 25.12 -19.09
CA ALA A 477 9.99 26.30 -18.92
C ALA A 477 8.76 26.01 -18.04
N GLU A 478 8.13 24.85 -18.21
CA GLU A 478 7.05 24.34 -17.35
C GLU A 478 7.52 24.14 -15.91
N MET A 479 8.61 23.41 -15.68
CA MET A 479 9.22 23.16 -14.36
C MET A 479 9.55 24.47 -13.63
N SER A 480 10.09 25.47 -14.34
CA SER A 480 10.44 26.79 -13.77
C SER A 480 9.22 27.57 -13.26
N ARG A 481 8.01 27.25 -13.74
CA ARG A 481 6.74 27.89 -13.36
C ARG A 481 5.96 27.10 -12.31
N LEU A 482 6.46 25.95 -11.87
CA LEU A 482 5.80 25.14 -10.85
C LEU A 482 5.56 25.98 -9.60
N GLY A 483 4.32 26.05 -9.11
CA GLY A 483 4.01 26.64 -7.82
C GLY A 483 4.28 25.66 -6.67
N ASP A 484 3.96 26.05 -5.45
CA ASP A 484 4.05 25.13 -4.30
C ASP A 484 2.84 24.18 -4.23
N ARG A 485 1.77 24.47 -4.96
CA ARG A 485 0.53 23.72 -5.02
C ARG A 485 0.29 23.11 -6.41
N PRO A 486 -0.35 21.93 -6.49
CA PRO A 486 -0.82 21.39 -7.77
C PRO A 486 -1.92 22.28 -8.38
N VAL A 487 -2.13 22.15 -9.68
CA VAL A 487 -3.07 22.97 -10.44
C VAL A 487 -4.34 22.19 -10.80
N ALA A 488 -5.50 22.82 -10.60
CA ALA A 488 -6.78 22.38 -11.12
C ALA A 488 -7.31 23.42 -12.10
N ILE A 489 -7.70 23.01 -13.30
CA ILE A 489 -8.29 23.92 -14.29
C ILE A 489 -9.80 23.93 -14.10
N LEU A 490 -10.40 25.10 -13.94
CA LEU A 490 -11.85 25.27 -13.76
C LEU A 490 -12.45 25.87 -15.04
N VAL A 491 -13.28 25.09 -15.74
CA VAL A 491 -13.98 25.52 -16.96
C VAL A 491 -15.39 25.98 -16.60
N GLU A 492 -15.58 27.28 -16.40
CA GLU A 492 -16.84 27.90 -15.99
C GLU A 492 -16.95 29.33 -16.53
N THR A 493 -18.17 29.78 -16.84
CA THR A 493 -18.44 31.12 -17.37
C THR A 493 -19.11 32.05 -16.35
N ARG A 494 -19.68 31.50 -15.28
CA ARG A 494 -20.41 32.26 -14.25
C ARG A 494 -19.46 32.74 -13.14
N PRO A 495 -19.31 34.06 -12.92
CA PRO A 495 -18.32 34.61 -11.98
C PRO A 495 -18.51 34.16 -10.52
N ASP A 496 -19.75 34.04 -10.07
CA ASP A 496 -20.11 33.57 -8.73
C ASP A 496 -19.69 32.12 -8.50
N VAL A 497 -19.93 31.25 -9.49
CA VAL A 497 -19.52 29.84 -9.43
C VAL A 497 -18.01 29.70 -9.53
N ILE A 498 -17.33 30.51 -10.35
CA ILE A 498 -15.86 30.55 -10.41
C ILE A 498 -15.29 30.85 -9.02
N LEU A 499 -15.79 31.89 -8.34
CA LEU A 499 -15.32 32.27 -7.01
C LEU A 499 -15.55 31.15 -5.99
N GLN A 500 -16.76 30.57 -5.99
CA GLN A 500 -17.12 29.48 -5.07
C GLN A 500 -16.24 28.24 -5.28
N GLN A 501 -16.15 27.74 -6.51
CA GLN A 501 -15.40 26.52 -6.83
C GLN A 501 -13.89 26.73 -6.65
N SER A 502 -13.36 27.90 -7.00
CA SER A 502 -11.96 28.23 -6.74
C SER A 502 -11.64 28.22 -5.25
N SER A 503 -12.54 28.73 -4.40
CA SER A 503 -12.38 28.68 -2.94
C SER A 503 -12.39 27.24 -2.42
N ILE A 504 -13.28 26.38 -2.92
CA ILE A 504 -13.34 24.96 -2.51
C ILE A 504 -12.06 24.22 -2.92
N LEU A 505 -11.63 24.36 -4.17
CA LEU A 505 -10.38 23.76 -4.67
C LEU A 505 -9.14 24.27 -3.91
N ALA A 506 -9.12 25.55 -3.55
CA ALA A 506 -8.05 26.11 -2.73
C ALA A 506 -8.00 25.52 -1.31
N GLN A 507 -9.16 25.26 -0.68
CA GLN A 507 -9.25 24.58 0.61
C GLN A 507 -8.76 23.12 0.53
N MET A 508 -8.89 22.49 -0.64
CA MET A 508 -8.33 21.17 -0.92
C MET A 508 -6.84 21.18 -1.25
N GLY A 509 -6.21 22.36 -1.34
CA GLY A 509 -4.78 22.52 -1.59
C GLY A 509 -4.40 22.73 -3.05
N PHE A 510 -5.35 22.92 -3.96
CA PHE A 510 -5.07 23.26 -5.37
C PHE A 510 -4.86 24.75 -5.57
N ARG A 511 -4.11 25.10 -6.62
CA ARG A 511 -4.18 26.39 -7.29
C ARG A 511 -5.19 26.26 -8.43
N THR A 512 -6.13 27.17 -8.53
CA THR A 512 -7.18 27.11 -9.56
C THR A 512 -6.86 28.06 -10.70
N GLU A 513 -6.91 27.55 -11.94
CA GLU A 513 -6.82 28.35 -13.16
C GLU A 513 -8.20 28.37 -13.84
N PRO A 514 -8.97 29.45 -13.71
CA PRO A 514 -10.29 29.54 -14.35
C PRO A 514 -10.16 29.87 -15.84
N VAL A 515 -10.90 29.13 -16.67
CA VAL A 515 -11.02 29.33 -18.12
C VAL A 515 -12.49 29.32 -18.52
N GLN A 516 -12.85 30.06 -19.57
CA GLN A 516 -14.24 30.29 -19.96
C GLN A 516 -14.64 29.61 -21.28
N SER A 517 -13.69 28.92 -21.92
CA SER A 517 -13.89 28.24 -23.21
C SER A 517 -12.98 27.02 -23.32
N VAL A 518 -13.34 26.08 -24.20
CA VAL A 518 -12.50 24.91 -24.51
C VAL A 518 -11.20 25.33 -25.19
N ARG A 519 -11.20 26.41 -25.98
CA ARG A 519 -9.97 26.95 -26.57
C ARG A 519 -8.98 27.45 -25.52
N GLU A 520 -9.46 28.09 -24.45
CA GLU A 520 -8.62 28.50 -23.33
C GLU A 520 -8.14 27.29 -22.52
N LEU A 521 -9.02 26.31 -22.30
CA LEU A 521 -8.64 25.03 -21.68
C LEU A 521 -7.50 24.34 -22.43
N GLU A 522 -7.59 24.21 -23.76
CA GLU A 522 -6.53 23.61 -24.58
C GLU A 522 -5.20 24.35 -24.39
N ARG A 523 -5.23 25.68 -24.30
CA ARG A 523 -4.03 26.49 -24.06
C ARG A 523 -3.45 26.24 -22.69
N GLU A 524 -4.27 26.23 -21.63
CA GLU A 524 -3.80 25.98 -20.26
C GLU A 524 -3.27 24.56 -20.08
N VAL A 525 -3.91 23.56 -20.70
CA VAL A 525 -3.38 22.19 -20.71
C VAL A 525 -2.04 22.12 -21.43
N ALA A 526 -1.90 22.78 -22.59
CA ALA A 526 -0.64 22.80 -23.35
C ALA A 526 0.48 23.62 -22.68
N LEU A 527 0.14 24.57 -21.79
CA LEU A 527 1.13 25.24 -20.94
C LEU A 527 1.74 24.28 -19.91
N GLY A 528 1.04 23.19 -19.60
CA GLY A 528 1.45 22.17 -18.66
C GLY A 528 1.41 22.63 -17.21
N GLY A 529 2.24 22.01 -16.39
CA GLY A 529 2.39 22.21 -14.98
C GLY A 529 2.08 20.94 -14.22
N ASP A 530 1.98 21.07 -12.90
CA ASP A 530 1.50 19.99 -12.05
C ASP A 530 -0.04 19.89 -12.09
N LEU A 531 -0.59 19.66 -13.29
CA LEU A 531 -2.02 19.56 -13.55
C LEU A 531 -2.56 18.26 -12.94
N ARG A 532 -3.60 18.37 -12.09
CA ARG A 532 -4.18 17.22 -11.39
C ARG A 532 -5.63 16.92 -11.74
N MET A 533 -6.40 17.91 -12.18
CA MET A 533 -7.76 17.71 -12.65
C MET A 533 -8.24 18.87 -13.51
N ILE A 534 -9.23 18.59 -14.34
CA ILE A 534 -10.10 19.58 -14.98
C ILE A 534 -11.47 19.44 -14.34
N LEU A 535 -12.03 20.54 -13.83
CA LEU A 535 -13.41 20.64 -13.37
C LEU A 535 -14.17 21.49 -14.39
N ALA A 536 -15.11 20.91 -15.11
CA ALA A 536 -15.80 21.57 -16.21
C ALA A 536 -17.32 21.54 -16.06
N LYS A 537 -17.99 22.63 -16.39
CA LYS A 537 -19.46 22.57 -16.57
C LYS A 537 -19.80 21.82 -17.86
N THR A 538 -20.97 21.20 -17.92
CA THR A 538 -21.43 20.46 -19.11
C THR A 538 -21.90 21.37 -20.24
N GLU A 539 -22.46 22.53 -19.91
CA GLU A 539 -23.00 23.49 -20.89
C GLU A 539 -21.99 24.57 -21.24
N LEU A 540 -21.10 24.28 -22.20
CA LEU A 540 -20.20 25.27 -22.80
C LEU A 540 -20.75 25.78 -24.12
N TRP A 541 -20.47 27.04 -24.43
CA TRP A 541 -21.02 27.72 -25.61
C TRP A 541 -20.28 27.35 -26.89
N ASP A 542 -19.02 26.95 -26.78
CA ASP A 542 -18.12 26.69 -27.91
C ASP A 542 -18.03 25.22 -28.30
N MET A 543 -18.24 24.27 -27.36
CA MET A 543 -18.07 22.84 -27.64
C MET A 543 -18.78 21.94 -26.61
N PRO A 544 -19.38 20.81 -27.02
CA PRO A 544 -19.97 19.86 -26.08
C PRO A 544 -18.92 19.06 -25.28
N PRO A 545 -19.29 18.47 -24.13
CA PRO A 545 -18.37 17.75 -23.25
C PRO A 545 -17.56 16.61 -23.90
N VAL A 546 -18.18 15.81 -24.77
CA VAL A 546 -17.50 14.69 -25.44
C VAL A 546 -16.37 15.18 -26.35
N GLU A 547 -16.61 16.28 -27.07
CA GLU A 547 -15.59 16.90 -27.91
C GLU A 547 -14.49 17.56 -27.07
N LEU A 548 -14.85 18.18 -25.93
CA LEU A 548 -13.87 18.70 -24.96
C LEU A 548 -12.92 17.59 -24.50
N ILE A 549 -13.45 16.44 -24.08
CA ILE A 549 -12.62 15.28 -23.69
C ILE A 549 -11.68 14.91 -24.84
N ASP A 550 -12.21 14.74 -26.06
CA ASP A 550 -11.42 14.37 -27.23
C ASP A 550 -10.29 15.37 -27.53
N ARG A 551 -10.52 16.67 -27.34
CA ARG A 551 -9.50 17.71 -27.53
C ARG A 551 -8.41 17.63 -26.46
N VAL A 552 -8.80 17.58 -25.19
CA VAL A 552 -7.87 17.47 -24.05
C VAL A 552 -7.02 16.20 -24.17
N ARG A 553 -7.63 15.06 -24.52
CA ARG A 553 -6.95 13.77 -24.59
C ARG A 553 -5.91 13.67 -25.73
N ARG A 554 -6.04 14.51 -26.77
CA ARG A 554 -5.07 14.61 -27.87
C ARG A 554 -3.83 15.42 -27.49
N LEU A 555 -3.91 16.26 -26.46
CA LEU A 555 -2.76 16.97 -25.92
C LEU A 555 -1.92 16.00 -25.08
N PRO A 556 -0.58 16.05 -25.17
CA PRO A 556 0.29 15.18 -24.37
C PRO A 556 0.00 15.28 -22.87
N GLU A 557 -0.15 16.48 -22.34
CA GLU A 557 -0.37 16.77 -20.92
C GLU A 557 -1.80 16.43 -20.46
N GLY A 558 -2.77 16.49 -21.39
CA GLY A 558 -4.18 16.22 -21.11
C GLY A 558 -4.58 14.73 -21.23
N ARG A 559 -3.71 13.89 -21.81
CA ARG A 559 -4.03 12.48 -22.11
C ARG A 559 -4.49 11.68 -20.88
N ARG A 560 -3.91 11.93 -19.71
CA ARG A 560 -4.27 11.23 -18.45
C ARG A 560 -4.91 12.11 -17.38
N LEU A 561 -5.18 13.38 -17.69
CA LEU A 561 -5.74 14.32 -16.73
C LEU A 561 -7.22 14.02 -16.44
N PRO A 562 -7.63 13.70 -15.20
CA PRO A 562 -9.04 13.44 -14.90
C PRO A 562 -9.93 14.63 -15.26
N VAL A 563 -11.07 14.37 -15.90
CA VAL A 563 -12.06 15.41 -16.25
C VAL A 563 -13.35 15.16 -15.46
N VAL A 564 -13.70 16.13 -14.62
CA VAL A 564 -14.88 16.07 -13.76
C VAL A 564 -15.89 17.06 -14.32
N PHE A 565 -17.02 16.55 -14.77
CA PHE A 565 -18.13 17.34 -15.26
C PHE A 565 -19.14 17.61 -14.15
N TYR A 566 -19.76 18.79 -14.18
CA TYR A 566 -20.95 19.09 -13.38
C TYR A 566 -22.01 19.82 -14.20
N GLY A 567 -23.28 19.56 -13.92
CA GLY A 567 -24.42 20.16 -14.64
C GLY A 567 -25.39 19.11 -15.15
N GLN A 568 -26.00 19.36 -16.30
CA GLN A 568 -26.94 18.42 -16.94
C GLN A 568 -26.24 17.12 -17.33
N GLU A 569 -26.97 16.01 -17.17
CA GLU A 569 -26.54 14.70 -17.67
C GLU A 569 -26.37 14.72 -19.20
N PHE A 570 -25.36 14.01 -19.68
CA PHE A 570 -25.10 13.86 -21.10
C PHE A 570 -24.55 12.46 -21.39
N ASP A 571 -24.86 11.96 -22.58
CA ASP A 571 -24.41 10.65 -23.03
C ASP A 571 -22.94 10.67 -23.50
N GLY A 572 -22.24 9.55 -23.34
CA GLY A 572 -20.91 9.34 -23.95
C GLY A 572 -19.70 9.65 -23.06
N ILE A 573 -19.90 9.87 -21.76
CA ILE A 573 -18.79 10.00 -20.78
C ILE A 573 -18.01 8.69 -20.67
N ASP A 574 -18.74 7.58 -20.58
CA ASP A 574 -18.19 6.25 -20.30
C ASP A 574 -18.09 5.41 -21.57
N THR A 575 -17.36 5.92 -22.56
CA THR A 575 -17.19 5.21 -23.85
C THR A 575 -16.06 4.18 -23.82
N GLY A 576 -15.32 4.07 -22.71
CA GLY A 576 -14.10 3.24 -22.62
C GLY A 576 -13.02 3.62 -23.65
N ARG A 577 -13.18 4.76 -24.33
CA ARG A 577 -12.33 5.18 -25.45
C ARG A 577 -10.96 5.65 -25.00
N TRP A 578 -10.87 6.13 -23.76
CA TRP A 578 -9.68 6.71 -23.16
C TRP A 578 -9.43 6.04 -21.82
N ASP A 579 -8.16 5.76 -21.50
CA ASP A 579 -7.76 5.12 -20.24
C ASP A 579 -7.97 6.00 -18.99
N ALA A 580 -8.26 7.28 -19.20
CA ALA A 580 -8.27 8.28 -18.15
C ALA A 580 -9.70 8.71 -17.77
N GLU A 581 -9.91 8.78 -16.46
CA GLU A 581 -11.21 8.94 -15.85
C GLU A 581 -11.94 10.20 -16.33
N SER A 582 -13.23 10.04 -16.64
CA SER A 582 -14.17 11.12 -16.88
C SER A 582 -15.41 10.85 -16.02
N ILE A 583 -15.80 11.81 -15.16
CA ILE A 583 -16.87 11.59 -14.17
C ILE A 583 -17.88 12.73 -14.28
N LEU A 584 -19.17 12.42 -14.25
CA LEU A 584 -20.21 13.42 -14.01
C LEU A 584 -20.60 13.41 -12.53
N VAL A 585 -20.67 14.60 -11.94
CA VAL A 585 -21.11 14.80 -10.55
C VAL A 585 -22.14 15.91 -10.47
N GLU A 586 -22.92 15.91 -9.39
CA GLU A 586 -23.66 17.11 -9.00
C GLU A 586 -22.68 18.24 -8.64
N MET A 587 -23.09 19.50 -8.84
CA MET A 587 -22.24 20.65 -8.58
C MET A 587 -21.72 20.61 -7.12
N PRO A 588 -20.41 20.43 -6.91
CA PRO A 588 -19.89 20.19 -5.58
C PRO A 588 -19.96 21.48 -4.76
N ALA A 589 -20.86 21.51 -3.77
CA ALA A 589 -21.05 22.68 -2.92
C ALA A 589 -20.05 22.74 -1.74
N THR A 590 -19.36 21.64 -1.44
CA THR A 590 -18.46 21.51 -0.29
C THR A 590 -17.19 20.72 -0.64
N PRO A 591 -16.09 20.89 0.12
CA PRO A 591 -14.89 20.06 -0.03
C PRO A 591 -15.16 18.55 0.12
N SER A 592 -16.13 18.17 0.95
CA SER A 592 -16.50 16.76 1.15
C SER A 592 -17.12 16.12 -0.09
N ALA A 593 -17.82 16.89 -0.93
CA ALA A 593 -18.35 16.39 -2.21
C ALA A 593 -17.22 15.99 -3.17
N PHE A 594 -16.05 16.63 -3.07
CA PHE A 594 -14.86 16.23 -3.81
C PHE A 594 -14.11 15.04 -3.21
N ALA A 595 -14.44 14.59 -2.00
CA ALA A 595 -13.74 13.47 -1.38
C ALA A 595 -13.91 12.18 -2.19
N GLU A 596 -15.10 11.94 -2.75
CA GLU A 596 -15.36 10.79 -3.61
C GLU A 596 -14.56 10.88 -4.92
N ILE A 597 -14.61 12.04 -5.58
CA ILE A 597 -13.84 12.31 -6.81
C ILE A 597 -12.35 12.08 -6.57
N ARG A 598 -11.82 12.66 -5.48
CA ARG A 598 -10.41 12.50 -5.12
C ARG A 598 -10.07 11.04 -4.83
N SER A 599 -10.95 10.32 -4.13
CA SER A 599 -10.76 8.89 -3.87
C SER A 599 -10.64 8.12 -5.18
N ARG A 600 -11.56 8.33 -6.14
CA ARG A 600 -11.54 7.68 -7.46
C ARG A 600 -10.30 8.05 -8.28
N ILE A 601 -9.88 9.31 -8.27
CA ILE A 601 -8.65 9.73 -8.96
C ILE A 601 -7.43 9.08 -8.30
N SER A 602 -7.38 9.05 -6.97
CA SER A 602 -6.25 8.49 -6.22
C SER A 602 -6.10 6.97 -6.39
N THR A 603 -7.18 6.23 -6.64
CA THR A 603 -7.10 4.78 -6.86
C THR A 603 -6.42 4.41 -8.18
N LEU A 604 -6.38 5.32 -9.15
CA LEU A 604 -5.66 5.16 -10.41
C LEU A 604 -4.18 5.56 -10.31
N GLN A 605 -3.83 6.39 -9.33
CA GLN A 605 -2.45 6.82 -9.12
C GLN A 605 -1.63 5.72 -8.44
N ARG A 606 -0.47 5.38 -9.01
CA ARG A 606 0.46 4.38 -8.45
C ARG A 606 1.53 4.98 -7.53
N LEU A 607 1.87 6.24 -7.77
CA LEU A 607 2.83 6.99 -6.97
C LEU A 607 2.15 8.20 -6.34
N PRO A 608 2.66 8.70 -5.19
CA PRO A 608 2.16 9.94 -4.61
C PRO A 608 2.37 11.11 -5.57
N ASP A 609 1.50 12.11 -5.42
CA ASP A 609 1.64 13.41 -6.08
C ASP A 609 3.00 14.05 -5.76
N LEU A 610 3.39 15.05 -6.56
CA LEU A 610 4.60 15.82 -6.29
C LEU A 610 4.47 16.54 -4.95
N THR A 611 5.49 16.42 -4.10
CA THR A 611 5.54 17.17 -2.84
C THR A 611 5.89 18.64 -3.11
N VAL A 612 5.79 19.49 -2.09
CA VAL A 612 6.29 20.88 -2.18
C VAL A 612 7.79 20.91 -2.47
N LEU A 613 8.55 20.01 -1.83
CA LEU A 613 9.99 19.89 -2.03
C LEU A 613 10.32 19.45 -3.46
N ASP A 614 9.59 18.46 -3.99
CA ASP A 614 9.77 18.00 -5.38
C ASP A 614 9.59 19.17 -6.37
N ARG A 615 8.51 19.95 -6.20
CA ARG A 615 8.23 21.10 -7.08
C ARG A 615 9.31 22.17 -6.97
N GLN A 616 9.81 22.44 -5.77
CA GLN A 616 10.90 23.40 -5.56
C GLN A 616 12.20 22.92 -6.19
N HIS A 617 12.52 21.63 -6.03
CA HIS A 617 13.67 20.98 -6.63
C HIS A 617 13.63 21.07 -8.15
N TYR A 618 12.56 20.61 -8.80
CA TYR A 618 12.41 20.71 -10.25
C TYR A 618 12.45 22.16 -10.75
N ARG A 619 11.86 23.10 -10.02
CA ARG A 619 11.93 24.54 -10.35
C ARG A 619 13.38 25.03 -10.34
N GLN A 620 14.17 24.64 -9.34
CA GLN A 620 15.57 25.00 -9.24
C GLN A 620 16.39 24.40 -10.39
N VAL A 621 16.29 23.08 -10.60
CA VAL A 621 16.98 22.35 -11.68
C VAL A 621 16.69 22.99 -13.04
N ALA A 622 15.42 23.26 -13.34
CA ALA A 622 15.04 23.87 -14.61
C ALA A 622 15.55 25.31 -14.77
N THR A 623 15.55 26.09 -13.70
CA THR A 623 16.09 27.47 -13.72
C THR A 623 17.59 27.46 -14.02
N GLU A 624 18.32 26.50 -13.47
CA GLU A 624 19.74 26.31 -13.73
C GLU A 624 20.00 25.83 -15.16
N ALA A 625 19.23 24.85 -15.64
CA ALA A 625 19.31 24.33 -17.01
C ALA A 625 19.03 25.40 -18.07
N ILE A 626 17.98 26.22 -17.88
CA ILE A 626 17.66 27.33 -18.80
C ILE A 626 18.80 28.34 -18.85
N LYS A 627 19.39 28.70 -17.70
CA LYS A 627 20.54 29.61 -17.63
C LYS A 627 21.78 29.04 -18.31
N ALA A 628 22.00 27.72 -18.19
CA ALA A 628 23.11 27.04 -18.86
C ALA A 628 22.92 27.06 -20.38
N SER A 629 21.71 26.77 -20.88
CA SER A 629 21.41 26.74 -22.33
C SER A 629 21.42 28.10 -23.03
N ALA A 630 21.40 29.20 -22.27
CA ALA A 630 21.44 30.56 -22.79
C ALA A 630 22.86 31.11 -22.99
N LYS A 631 23.87 30.44 -22.43
CA LYS A 631 25.28 30.76 -22.62
C LYS A 631 25.80 30.04 -23.86
#